data_AF-A0A0Q3MTD7-F1
#
_entry.id   AF-A0A0Q3MTD7-F1
#
_cell.length_a   1.000
_cell.length_b   1.000
_cell.length_c   1.000
_cell.angle_alpha   90.00
_cell.angle_beta   90.00
_cell.angle_gamma   90.00
#
_symmetry.space_group_name_H-M   'P 1'
#
loop_
_entity.id
_entity.type
_entity.pdbx_description
1 polymer ?
#
loop_
_entity_poly.entity_id
_entity_poly.type
_entity_poly.pdbx_seq_one_letter_code
_entity_poly.pdbx_strand_id
1 'polypeptide(L)'
;MEGPGQGYVELHELVMDSTKELCWMEASHWLKLEEDFKEDGNWGQPHLSFLTYRSLLEVRWALAKGAVLLDVAANSLPAIAHILIDQMIYEGQLKPQDSDDILRTLLLQHKYGHG
;
A
#
# COMPACT_ATOMS: atom_id res chain seq x y z
N MET A 1 -18.86 -25.62 -1.48
CA MET A 1 -17.45 -25.22 -1.64
C MET A 1 -17.43 -23.72 -1.54
N GLU A 2 -17.13 -23.18 -0.36
CA GLU A 2 -16.80 -21.76 -0.24
C GLU A 2 -15.46 -21.58 -0.98
N GLY A 3 -15.45 -20.72 -2.01
CA GLY A 3 -14.22 -20.35 -2.69
C GLY A 3 -13.28 -19.61 -1.74
N PRO A 4 -12.01 -19.36 -2.13
CA PRO A 4 -11.14 -18.46 -1.37
C PRO A 4 -11.92 -17.17 -1.08
N GLY A 5 -11.95 -16.77 0.20
CA GLY A 5 -12.71 -15.61 0.65
C GLY A 5 -12.41 -14.41 -0.24
N GLN A 6 -13.45 -13.69 -0.65
CA GLN A 6 -13.26 -12.45 -1.41
C GLN A 6 -12.48 -11.48 -0.54
N GLY A 7 -11.24 -11.21 -0.94
CA GLY A 7 -10.42 -10.19 -0.33
C GLY A 7 -10.97 -8.81 -0.66
N TYR A 8 -10.98 -7.95 0.34
CA TYR A 8 -11.12 -6.51 0.17
C TYR A 8 -9.71 -5.91 0.12
N VAL A 9 -9.46 -5.03 -0.84
CA VAL A 9 -8.16 -4.41 -1.07
C VAL A 9 -8.33 -2.90 -1.11
N GLU A 10 -7.44 -2.17 -0.46
CA GLU A 10 -7.35 -0.71 -0.54
C GLU A 10 -5.96 -0.31 -1.04
N LEU A 11 -5.92 0.70 -1.89
CA LEU A 11 -4.69 1.38 -2.30
C LEU A 11 -4.61 2.72 -1.57
N HIS A 12 -3.52 2.93 -0.84
CA HIS A 12 -3.22 4.19 -0.18
C HIS A 12 -1.96 4.79 -0.79
N GLU A 13 -1.99 6.09 -1.07
CA GLU A 13 -0.85 6.85 -1.60
C GLU A 13 -0.37 7.87 -0.58
N LEU A 14 0.96 8.08 -0.51
CA LEU A 14 1.54 9.11 0.33
C LEU A 14 1.37 10.47 -0.37
N VAL A 15 0.52 11.33 0.19
CA VAL A 15 0.18 12.63 -0.37
C VAL A 15 0.39 13.75 0.65
N MET A 16 0.49 14.98 0.15
CA MET A 16 0.39 16.18 0.98
C MET A 16 -1.07 16.66 0.97
N ASP A 17 -1.69 16.75 2.14
CA ASP A 17 -3.09 17.16 2.25
C ASP A 17 -3.29 18.69 2.18
N SER A 18 -4.55 19.13 2.31
CA SER A 18 -4.92 20.55 2.28
C SER A 18 -4.33 21.37 3.43
N THR A 19 -3.91 20.72 4.52
CA THR A 19 -3.21 21.33 5.66
C THR A 19 -1.69 21.34 5.50
N LYS A 20 -1.17 20.85 4.36
CA LYS A 20 0.25 20.67 4.06
C LYS A 20 0.95 19.64 4.94
N GLU A 21 0.20 18.68 5.46
CA GLU A 21 0.73 17.55 6.21
C GLU A 21 0.84 16.31 5.30
N LEU A 22 1.90 15.52 5.48
CA LEU A 22 2.05 14.24 4.78
C LEU A 22 1.16 13.20 5.46
N CYS A 23 0.36 12.49 4.66
CA CYS A 23 -0.48 11.39 5.13
C CYS A 23 -0.65 10.33 4.04
N TRP A 24 -1.06 9.14 4.45
CA TRP A 24 -1.53 8.11 3.51
C TRP A 24 -3.00 8.37 3.23
N MET A 25 -3.34 8.65 1.98
CA MET A 25 -4.72 8.86 1.55
C MET A 25 -5.17 7.67 0.71
N GLU A 26 -6.34 7.15 1.02
CA GLU A 26 -6.98 6.14 0.19
C GLU A 26 -7.26 6.70 -1.21
N ALA A 27 -6.75 6.00 -2.23
CA ALA A 27 -6.84 6.40 -3.63
C ALA A 27 -7.84 5.56 -4.41
N SER A 28 -7.90 4.25 -4.13
CA SER A 28 -8.82 3.31 -4.76
C SER A 28 -9.07 2.11 -3.85
N HIS A 29 -10.18 1.40 -4.05
CA HIS A 29 -10.47 0.16 -3.34
C HIS A 29 -11.17 -0.87 -4.24
N TRP A 30 -11.06 -2.14 -3.85
CA TRP A 30 -11.57 -3.27 -4.63
C TRP A 30 -12.39 -4.23 -3.78
N LEU A 31 -13.64 -4.44 -4.21
CA LEU A 31 -14.47 -5.58 -3.86
C LEU A 31 -15.00 -6.21 -5.16
N LYS A 32 -14.15 -7.02 -5.80
CA LYS A 32 -14.27 -7.51 -7.20
C LYS A 32 -14.16 -6.45 -8.28
N LEU A 33 -14.84 -5.32 -8.10
CA LEU A 33 -14.76 -4.14 -8.94
C LEU A 33 -13.94 -3.07 -8.23
N GLU A 34 -13.37 -2.19 -9.03
CA GLU A 34 -12.59 -1.02 -8.60
C GLU A 34 -13.49 0.20 -8.46
N GLU A 35 -13.25 0.96 -7.40
CA GLU A 35 -13.79 2.30 -7.20
C GLU A 35 -12.60 3.23 -6.87
N ASP A 36 -12.52 4.35 -7.59
CA ASP A 36 -11.47 5.35 -7.40
C ASP A 36 -11.98 6.55 -6.61
N PHE A 37 -11.16 7.07 -5.72
CA PHE A 37 -11.43 8.30 -5.01
C PHE A 37 -11.14 9.49 -5.92
N LYS A 38 -12.15 10.34 -6.15
CA LYS A 38 -12.04 11.48 -7.07
C LYS A 38 -11.56 12.73 -6.36
N GLU A 39 -10.98 13.63 -7.14
CA GLU A 39 -10.56 14.97 -6.68
C GLU A 39 -11.72 15.80 -6.08
N ASP A 40 -12.97 15.50 -6.47
CA ASP A 40 -14.17 16.15 -5.95
C ASP A 40 -14.59 15.65 -4.55
N GLY A 41 -13.84 14.70 -3.98
CA GLY A 41 -14.06 14.14 -2.66
C GLY A 41 -15.06 12.99 -2.61
N ASN A 42 -15.48 12.44 -3.75
CA ASN A 42 -16.43 11.33 -3.82
C ASN A 42 -15.84 10.09 -4.48
N TRP A 43 -16.39 8.93 -4.15
CA TRP A 43 -16.09 7.68 -4.83
C TRP A 43 -16.67 7.65 -6.26
N GLY A 44 -15.88 7.08 -7.17
CA GLY A 44 -16.31 6.75 -8.53
C GLY A 44 -17.37 5.63 -8.56
N GLN A 45 -17.90 5.35 -9.76
CA GLN A 45 -18.75 4.17 -9.92
C GLN A 45 -17.89 2.90 -9.98
N PRO A 46 -18.37 1.76 -9.44
CA PRO A 46 -17.67 0.49 -9.57
C PRO A 46 -17.44 0.11 -11.02
N HIS A 47 -16.21 -0.27 -11.36
CA HIS A 47 -15.83 -0.65 -12.72
C HIS A 47 -14.78 -1.76 -12.76
N LEU A 48 -14.52 -2.29 -13.95
CA LEU A 48 -13.47 -3.29 -14.14
C LEU A 48 -12.11 -2.61 -14.21
N SER A 49 -11.12 -3.15 -13.49
CA SER A 49 -9.75 -2.68 -13.53
C SER A 49 -9.11 -2.89 -14.90
N PHE A 50 -8.56 -1.81 -15.46
CA PHE A 50 -7.75 -1.88 -16.67
C PHE A 50 -6.29 -1.56 -16.34
N LEU A 51 -5.44 -2.57 -16.40
CA LEU A 51 -4.02 -2.43 -16.11
C LEU A 51 -3.22 -2.16 -17.38
N THR A 52 -2.23 -1.26 -17.27
CA THR A 52 -1.29 -1.01 -18.35
C THR A 52 -0.28 -2.16 -18.46
N TYR A 53 0.26 -2.40 -19.67
CA TYR A 53 1.36 -3.36 -19.84
C TYR A 53 2.58 -2.98 -18.98
N ARG A 54 2.86 -1.68 -18.84
CA ARG A 54 3.99 -1.18 -18.07
C ARG A 54 3.85 -1.50 -16.58
N SER A 55 2.69 -1.24 -15.99
CA SER A 55 2.46 -1.54 -14.58
C SER A 55 2.57 -3.04 -14.28
N LEU A 56 2.07 -3.90 -15.17
CA LEU A 56 2.22 -5.36 -15.04
C LEU A 56 3.70 -5.80 -15.07
N LEU A 57 4.52 -5.18 -15.93
CA LEU A 57 5.95 -5.50 -16.01
C LEU A 57 6.70 -5.05 -14.75
N GLU A 58 6.36 -3.88 -14.21
CA GLU A 58 6.95 -3.36 -12.97
C GLU A 58 6.59 -4.22 -11.77
N VAL A 59 5.33 -4.64 -11.64
CA VAL A 59 4.90 -5.59 -10.59
C VAL A 59 5.67 -6.91 -10.68
N ARG A 60 5.83 -7.47 -11.89
CA ARG A 60 6.63 -8.69 -12.08
C ARG A 60 8.07 -8.51 -11.60
N TRP A 61 8.68 -7.37 -11.89
CA TRP A 61 10.05 -7.08 -11.44
C TRP A 61 10.14 -6.84 -9.94
N ALA A 62 9.17 -6.13 -9.35
CA ALA A 62 9.09 -5.91 -7.92
C ALA A 62 8.97 -7.23 -7.16
N LEU A 63 8.11 -8.15 -7.60
CA LEU A 63 7.98 -9.48 -6.99
C LEU A 63 9.23 -10.35 -7.15
N ALA A 64 9.97 -10.20 -8.25
CA ALA A 64 11.18 -11.00 -8.50
C ALA A 64 12.40 -10.52 -7.69
N LYS A 65 12.41 -9.27 -7.22
CA LYS A 65 13.58 -8.65 -6.58
C LYS A 65 13.32 -8.03 -5.21
N GLY A 66 12.07 -7.81 -4.85
CA GLY A 66 11.66 -7.22 -3.58
C GLY A 66 11.66 -8.24 -2.45
N ALA A 67 11.63 -7.72 -1.22
CA ALA A 67 11.50 -8.54 -0.02
C ALA A 67 10.14 -9.24 0.02
N VAL A 68 10.16 -10.56 0.26
CA VAL A 68 8.94 -11.38 0.42
C VAL A 68 9.00 -12.04 1.78
N LEU A 69 8.12 -11.63 2.69
CA LEU A 69 7.98 -12.21 4.01
C LEU A 69 6.63 -12.92 4.12
N LEU A 70 6.66 -14.21 4.39
CA LEU A 70 5.47 -15.06 4.59
C LEU A 70 5.37 -15.45 6.06
N ASP A 71 4.16 -15.69 6.55
CA ASP A 71 3.88 -16.14 7.93
C ASP A 71 4.51 -15.23 9.01
N VAL A 72 4.54 -13.92 8.75
CA VAL A 72 5.07 -12.91 9.68
C VAL A 72 4.26 -12.95 10.98
N ALA A 73 4.95 -13.23 12.10
CA ALA A 73 4.36 -13.28 13.43
C ALA A 73 4.18 -11.86 14.03
N ALA A 74 3.36 -11.02 13.38
CA ALA A 74 3.04 -9.67 13.83
C ALA A 74 1.56 -9.36 13.59
N ASN A 75 0.98 -8.52 14.45
CA ASN A 75 -0.46 -8.18 14.43
C ASN A 75 -0.72 -6.67 14.46
N SER A 76 0.28 -5.85 14.17
CA SER A 76 0.15 -4.39 14.08
C SER A 76 1.04 -3.83 12.99
N LEU A 77 0.61 -2.72 12.38
CA LEU A 77 1.37 -2.03 11.33
C LEU A 77 2.79 -1.63 11.79
N PRO A 78 3.01 -1.06 12.99
CA PRO A 78 4.37 -0.79 13.47
C PRO A 78 5.25 -2.03 13.53
N ALA A 79 4.75 -3.14 14.07
CA ALA A 79 5.53 -4.38 14.16
C ALA A 79 5.86 -4.94 12.77
N ILE A 80 4.91 -4.91 11.83
CA ILE A 80 5.13 -5.35 10.44
C ILE A 80 6.16 -4.44 9.74
N ALA A 81 6.03 -3.12 9.88
CA ALA A 81 6.93 -2.15 9.27
C ALA A 81 8.39 -2.33 9.74
N HIS A 82 8.60 -2.55 11.04
CA HIS A 82 9.92 -2.84 11.59
C HIS A 82 10.53 -4.10 10.97
N ILE A 83 9.79 -5.22 10.96
CA ILE A 83 10.27 -6.49 10.40
C ILE A 83 10.61 -6.34 8.90
N LEU A 84 9.75 -5.63 8.16
CA LEU A 84 9.98 -5.36 6.73
C LEU A 84 11.26 -4.54 6.51
N ILE A 85 11.45 -3.44 7.24
CA ILE A 85 12.63 -2.58 7.10
C ILE A 85 13.91 -3.35 7.42
N ASP A 86 13.92 -4.12 8.51
CA ASP A 86 15.07 -4.95 8.89
C ASP A 86 15.43 -5.96 7.79
N GLN A 87 14.43 -6.61 7.18
CA GLN A 87 14.63 -7.54 6.08
C GLN A 87 15.17 -6.83 4.83
N MET A 88 14.62 -5.67 4.47
CA MET A 88 15.07 -4.90 3.32
C MET A 88 16.50 -4.36 3.48
N ILE A 89 16.91 -4.03 4.71
CA ILE A 89 18.31 -3.67 5.01
C ILE A 89 19.21 -4.90 4.89
N TYR A 90 18.80 -6.05 5.44
CA TYR A 90 19.56 -7.30 5.35
C TYR A 90 19.79 -7.74 3.89
N GLU A 91 18.77 -7.57 3.03
CA GLU A 91 18.85 -7.85 1.59
C GLU A 91 19.61 -6.77 0.79
N GLY A 92 20.01 -5.67 1.43
CA GLY A 92 20.71 -4.56 0.79
C GLY A 92 19.82 -3.70 -0.12
N GLN A 93 18.50 -3.80 0.01
CA GLN A 93 17.52 -2.97 -0.70
C GLN A 93 17.39 -1.57 -0.07
N LEU A 94 17.60 -1.48 1.25
CA LEU A 94 17.63 -0.22 2.00
C LEU A 94 18.97 -0.03 2.69
N LYS A 95 19.35 1.23 2.90
CA LYS A 95 20.53 1.56 3.70
C LYS A 95 20.10 1.75 5.16
N PRO A 96 20.91 1.30 6.15
CA PRO A 96 20.54 1.42 7.57
C PRO A 96 20.20 2.84 8.00
N GLN A 97 20.88 3.85 7.46
CA GLN A 97 20.63 5.26 7.82
C GLN A 97 19.27 5.79 7.35
N ASP A 98 18.61 5.14 6.39
CA ASP A 98 17.30 5.58 5.87
C ASP A 98 16.13 4.97 6.68
N SER A 99 16.43 4.05 7.60
CA SER A 99 15.43 3.26 8.35
C SER A 99 14.44 4.11 9.15
N ASP A 100 14.93 5.09 9.92
CA ASP A 100 14.10 5.94 10.78
C ASP A 100 13.12 6.81 9.96
N ASP A 101 13.58 7.35 8.84
CA ASP A 101 12.76 8.17 7.95
C ASP A 101 11.68 7.34 7.26
N ILE A 102 12.02 6.14 6.78
CA ILE A 102 11.08 5.21 6.15
C ILE A 102 10.07 4.71 7.18
N LEU A 103 10.50 4.31 8.37
CA LEU A 103 9.62 3.88 9.44
C LEU A 103 8.62 4.98 9.81
N ARG A 104 9.10 6.21 10.05
CA ARG A 104 8.23 7.36 10.34
C ARG A 104 7.20 7.56 9.23
N THR A 105 7.62 7.42 7.98
CA THR A 105 6.77 7.60 6.80
C THR A 105 5.68 6.52 6.72
N LEU A 106 6.04 5.25 6.91
CA LEU A 106 5.09 4.12 6.92
C LEU A 106 4.06 4.21 8.06
N LEU A 107 4.37 4.96 9.12
CA LEU A 107 3.50 5.13 10.30
C LEU A 107 2.77 6.48 10.35
N LEU A 108 2.81 7.26 9.27
CA LEU A 108 1.96 8.44 9.13
C LEU A 108 0.48 8.06 9.19
N GLN A 109 -0.37 9.02 9.53
CA GLN A 109 -1.80 8.80 9.59
C GLN A 109 -2.36 8.34 8.24
N HIS A 110 -3.19 7.29 8.28
CA HIS A 110 -4.02 6.87 7.15
C HIS A 110 -5.37 7.59 7.22
N LYS A 111 -5.72 8.28 6.14
CA LYS A 111 -6.98 8.99 5.93
C LYS A 111 -7.76 8.26 4.85
N TYR A 112 -9.07 8.13 5.07
CA TYR A 112 -9.98 7.38 4.21
C TYR A 112 -10.93 8.34 3.53
N GLY A 113 -11.36 8.01 2.32
CA GLY A 113 -12.40 8.75 1.63
C GLY A 113 -13.70 8.64 2.43
N HIS A 114 -14.12 9.70 3.12
CA HIS A 114 -15.38 9.68 3.85
C HIS A 114 -16.52 9.36 2.88
N GLY A 115 -17.21 8.22 3.12
CA GLY A 115 -18.55 7.98 2.58
C GLY A 115 -19.61 8.80 3.30
#